data_AF-A0A1Y3SIM3-F1
#
_entry.id   AF-A0A1Y3SIM3-F1
#
_cell.length_a   1.000
_cell.length_b   1.000
_cell.length_c   1.000
_cell.angle_alpha   90.00
_cell.angle_beta   90.00
_cell.angle_gamma   90.00
#
_symmetry.space_group_name_H-M   'P 1'
#
loop_
_entity.id
_entity.type
_entity.pdbx_description
1 polymer ?
#
loop_
_entity_poly.entity_id
_entity_poly.type
_entity_poly.pdbx_seq_one_letter_code
_entity_poly.pdbx_strand_id
1 'polypeptide(L)'
;MKRLLLLLLPALLLAGCAKQEPTTDATAIDLGNAVAESQPEEFSQGLIPLSTDPELGTSEELETYLLTAYGLERSDWTDAAAAYSQGFQANELAVIQLADGIDAGAAENQLVNYLENRRADFMGYAPEEAAKLEDAVLLRQGRWLLLAVCPDPEGALDAFMTCFEGNTSQTQQVIRPYTEERDSRGYVVFDPPNQEEMPLYDTGPVVEAWRTGDSSALSEQDAAILEVCRQALEEMLRDGMTPAEQELAVHDWIIDHAAYDESHTFPNRSHPYGLLVEGQAICMGYANTFQLFMDLLDIPCVTVIGASGGSREDHAWNLVQLDGDWYAVDTTWDDPLGSYVGVPAANEKEHHRYFNVTSDFLRQTDHQWDYDAVQEATGTRWTWSVLRTSHRT
;
A
#
# COMPACT_ATOMS: atom_id res chain seq x y z
N MET A 1 -69.67 47.86 28.82
CA MET A 1 -69.60 46.50 28.24
C MET A 1 -68.69 46.57 27.02
N LYS A 2 -67.44 46.13 27.16
CA LYS A 2 -66.47 46.00 26.05
C LYS A 2 -66.76 44.69 25.31
N ARG A 3 -66.87 44.69 23.98
CA ARG A 3 -66.76 43.49 23.15
C ARG A 3 -65.63 43.68 22.16
N LEU A 4 -64.56 42.93 22.43
CA LEU A 4 -63.37 42.72 21.62
C LEU A 4 -63.74 41.67 20.56
N LEU A 5 -63.57 41.97 19.27
CA LEU A 5 -63.70 40.98 18.19
C LEU A 5 -62.31 40.77 17.59
N LEU A 6 -61.71 39.61 17.89
CA LEU A 6 -60.44 39.16 17.34
C LEU A 6 -60.58 38.81 15.86
N LEU A 7 -59.66 39.33 15.04
CA LEU A 7 -59.38 38.86 13.69
C LEU A 7 -58.58 37.55 13.76
N LEU A 8 -59.15 36.47 13.23
CA LEU A 8 -58.48 35.20 12.99
C LEU A 8 -57.80 35.26 11.60
N LEU A 9 -56.46 35.33 11.59
CA LEU A 9 -55.65 35.02 10.41
C LEU A 9 -55.62 33.50 10.21
N PRO A 10 -55.77 32.97 8.97
CA PRO A 10 -55.46 31.57 8.69
C PRO A 10 -53.95 31.40 8.61
N ALA A 11 -53.39 30.59 9.51
CA ALA A 11 -52.02 30.12 9.41
C ALA A 11 -51.91 29.15 8.22
N LEU A 12 -51.21 29.56 7.16
CA LEU A 12 -50.70 28.62 6.16
C LEU A 12 -49.65 27.74 6.84
N LEU A 13 -50.00 26.47 7.07
CA LEU A 13 -49.03 25.41 7.34
C LEU A 13 -48.22 25.19 6.06
N LEU A 14 -47.02 25.78 6.01
CA LEU A 14 -45.95 25.30 5.15
C LEU A 14 -45.56 23.91 5.66
N ALA A 15 -46.14 22.87 5.07
CA ALA A 15 -45.58 21.53 5.15
C ALA A 15 -44.22 21.60 4.44
N GLY A 16 -43.15 21.79 5.20
CA GLY A 16 -41.81 21.53 4.70
C GLY A 16 -41.77 20.07 4.29
N CYS A 17 -41.53 19.80 3.01
CA CYS A 17 -41.17 18.47 2.54
C CYS A 17 -39.90 18.06 3.30
N ALA A 18 -40.04 17.28 4.37
CA ALA A 18 -38.95 16.49 4.89
C ALA A 18 -38.46 15.65 3.71
N LYS A 19 -37.18 15.79 3.37
CA LYS A 19 -36.54 14.98 2.33
C LYS A 19 -36.71 13.52 2.76
N GLN A 20 -37.53 12.78 2.03
CA GLN A 20 -37.81 11.38 2.33
C GLN A 20 -36.53 10.58 2.09
N GLU A 21 -36.12 9.78 3.07
CA GLU A 21 -34.95 8.91 2.91
C GLU A 21 -35.19 7.94 1.75
N PRO A 22 -34.16 7.60 0.97
CA PRO A 22 -34.25 6.55 -0.04
C PRO A 22 -34.68 5.24 0.62
N THR A 23 -35.70 4.58 0.08
CA THR A 23 -36.21 3.32 0.63
C THR A 23 -35.94 2.18 -0.35
N THR A 24 -35.62 1.02 0.20
CA THR A 24 -35.55 -0.25 -0.51
C THR A 24 -36.10 -1.36 0.40
N ASP A 25 -36.75 -2.35 -0.19
CA ASP A 25 -37.18 -3.57 0.50
C ASP A 25 -36.11 -4.68 0.45
N ALA A 26 -34.97 -4.41 -0.20
CA ALA A 26 -33.84 -5.34 -0.34
C ALA A 26 -33.03 -5.46 0.97
N THR A 27 -32.53 -6.65 1.24
CA THR A 27 -31.54 -6.91 2.32
C THR A 27 -30.13 -6.49 1.89
N ALA A 28 -29.20 -6.38 2.84
CA ALA A 28 -27.79 -6.14 2.53
C ALA A 28 -27.21 -7.22 1.58
N ILE A 29 -27.65 -8.48 1.72
CA ILE A 29 -27.26 -9.58 0.82
C ILE A 29 -27.82 -9.36 -0.58
N ASP A 30 -29.08 -8.95 -0.73
CA ASP A 30 -29.67 -8.69 -2.05
C ASP A 30 -28.96 -7.55 -2.78
N LEU A 31 -28.62 -6.48 -2.05
CA LEU A 31 -27.86 -5.34 -2.57
C LEU A 31 -26.43 -5.76 -2.96
N GLY A 32 -25.77 -6.56 -2.12
CA GLY A 32 -24.44 -7.11 -2.40
C GLY A 32 -24.45 -8.02 -3.65
N ASN A 33 -25.46 -8.89 -3.77
CA ASN A 33 -25.60 -9.76 -4.94
C ASN A 33 -25.82 -8.95 -6.23
N ALA A 34 -26.66 -7.90 -6.19
CA ALA A 34 -26.87 -7.02 -7.35
C ALA A 34 -25.55 -6.39 -7.82
N VAL A 35 -24.71 -5.94 -6.88
CA VAL A 35 -23.37 -5.42 -7.20
C VAL A 35 -22.48 -6.53 -7.74
N ALA A 36 -22.37 -7.68 -7.09
CA ALA A 36 -21.52 -8.79 -7.54
C ALA A 36 -21.91 -9.32 -8.93
N GLU A 37 -23.21 -9.37 -9.26
CA GLU A 37 -23.73 -9.78 -10.56
C GLU A 37 -23.48 -8.77 -11.68
N SER A 38 -23.21 -7.50 -11.34
CA SER A 38 -22.79 -6.49 -12.32
C SER A 38 -21.35 -6.65 -12.80
N GLN A 39 -20.56 -7.47 -12.10
CA GLN A 39 -19.12 -7.63 -12.32
C GLN A 39 -18.81 -8.87 -13.17
N PRO A 40 -17.59 -9.00 -13.71
CA PRO A 40 -17.14 -10.23 -14.36
C PRO A 40 -17.30 -11.46 -13.44
N GLU A 41 -17.57 -12.62 -14.04
CA GLU A 41 -17.88 -13.86 -13.29
C GLU A 41 -16.73 -14.28 -12.36
N GLU A 42 -15.48 -13.99 -12.75
CA GLU A 42 -14.29 -14.27 -11.94
C GLU A 42 -14.27 -13.48 -10.63
N PHE A 43 -14.86 -12.28 -10.60
CA PHE A 43 -14.95 -11.47 -9.38
C PHE A 43 -15.89 -12.14 -8.37
N SER A 44 -17.11 -12.46 -8.78
CA SER A 44 -18.10 -13.05 -7.87
C SER A 44 -17.71 -14.46 -7.40
N GLN A 45 -17.05 -15.26 -8.25
CA GLN A 45 -16.52 -16.58 -7.86
C GLN A 45 -15.31 -16.51 -6.92
N GLY A 46 -14.54 -15.40 -6.95
CA GLY A 46 -13.37 -15.20 -6.11
C GLY A 46 -13.68 -14.67 -4.69
N LEU A 47 -14.88 -14.13 -4.48
CA LEU A 47 -15.30 -13.60 -3.20
C LEU A 47 -15.74 -14.71 -2.24
N ILE A 48 -15.24 -14.64 -1.00
CA ILE A 48 -15.66 -15.50 0.09
C ILE A 48 -16.62 -14.71 0.98
N PRO A 49 -17.91 -15.09 1.05
CA PRO A 49 -18.89 -14.39 1.86
C PRO A 49 -18.63 -14.62 3.35
N LEU A 50 -18.64 -13.53 4.13
CA LEU A 50 -18.54 -13.58 5.59
C LEU A 50 -19.89 -13.85 6.26
N SER A 51 -21.00 -13.53 5.59
CA SER A 51 -22.34 -13.89 6.07
C SER A 51 -22.71 -15.30 5.60
N THR A 52 -23.28 -16.12 6.49
CA THR A 52 -23.88 -17.39 6.09
C THR A 52 -25.29 -17.55 6.64
N ASP A 53 -26.19 -17.94 5.72
CA ASP A 53 -27.52 -18.52 5.92
C ASP A 53 -28.64 -17.57 6.44
N PRO A 54 -29.64 -17.25 5.59
CA PRO A 54 -30.86 -16.50 5.96
C PRO A 54 -31.65 -17.10 7.15
N GLU A 55 -31.43 -18.38 7.51
CA GLU A 55 -32.14 -19.05 8.59
C GLU A 55 -31.44 -18.96 9.97
N LEU A 56 -30.18 -18.53 10.05
CA LEU A 56 -29.35 -18.64 11.28
C LEU A 56 -28.91 -17.33 11.93
N GLY A 57 -29.19 -16.17 11.32
CA GLY A 57 -28.81 -14.85 11.86
C GLY A 57 -27.40 -14.39 11.44
N THR A 58 -26.91 -13.29 12.02
CA THR A 58 -25.59 -12.72 11.71
C THR A 58 -24.48 -13.67 12.16
N SER A 59 -23.50 -13.95 11.29
CA SER A 59 -22.36 -14.81 11.60
C SER A 59 -21.36 -14.10 12.52
N GLU A 60 -20.77 -14.83 13.47
CA GLU A 60 -19.71 -14.31 14.36
C GLU A 60 -18.50 -13.77 13.57
N GLU A 61 -18.22 -14.36 12.41
CA GLU A 61 -17.16 -13.94 11.49
C GLU A 61 -17.44 -12.55 10.89
N LEU A 62 -18.67 -12.28 10.46
CA LEU A 62 -19.07 -10.97 9.94
C LEU A 62 -18.97 -9.91 11.03
N GLU A 63 -19.50 -10.17 12.23
CA GLU A 63 -19.46 -9.21 13.34
C GLU A 63 -18.02 -8.88 13.76
N THR A 64 -17.17 -9.91 13.83
CA THR A 64 -15.74 -9.73 14.12
C THR A 64 -15.07 -8.88 13.05
N TYR A 65 -15.32 -9.20 11.77
CA TYR A 65 -14.69 -8.48 10.66
C TYR A 65 -15.09 -7.00 10.61
N LEU A 66 -16.39 -6.68 10.72
CA LEU A 66 -16.87 -5.30 10.73
C LEU A 66 -16.25 -4.50 11.89
N LEU A 67 -16.09 -5.11 13.06
CA LEU A 67 -15.45 -4.47 14.20
C LEU A 67 -13.95 -4.25 13.96
N THR A 68 -13.22 -5.27 13.53
CA THR A 68 -11.75 -5.20 13.45
C THR A 68 -11.27 -4.43 12.23
N ALA A 69 -11.93 -4.59 11.08
CA ALA A 69 -11.53 -3.96 9.83
C ALA A 69 -12.14 -2.56 9.67
N TYR A 70 -13.44 -2.42 9.94
CA TYR A 70 -14.17 -1.17 9.71
C TYR A 70 -14.39 -0.35 10.98
N GLY A 71 -14.10 -0.88 12.17
CA GLY A 71 -14.33 -0.18 13.43
C GLY A 71 -15.82 -0.02 13.78
N LEU A 72 -16.70 -0.84 13.21
CA LEU A 72 -18.15 -0.78 13.42
C LEU A 72 -18.59 -1.84 14.43
N GLU A 73 -19.16 -1.39 15.55
CA GLU A 73 -19.70 -2.28 16.58
C GLU A 73 -21.03 -2.89 16.13
N ARG A 74 -21.42 -4.01 16.75
CA ARG A 74 -22.70 -4.68 16.43
C ARG A 74 -23.91 -3.77 16.61
N SER A 75 -23.86 -2.79 17.51
CA SER A 75 -24.92 -1.80 17.72
C SER A 75 -25.04 -0.75 16.62
N ASP A 76 -24.02 -0.61 15.78
CA ASP A 76 -23.93 0.47 14.79
C ASP A 76 -24.69 0.15 13.51
N TRP A 77 -25.15 -1.09 13.33
CA TRP A 77 -25.83 -1.55 12.11
C TRP A 77 -26.99 -2.49 12.39
N THR A 78 -27.99 -2.45 11.52
CA THR A 78 -29.19 -3.30 11.57
C THR A 78 -29.13 -4.46 10.60
N ASP A 79 -28.47 -4.29 9.46
CA ASP A 79 -28.26 -5.31 8.43
C ASP A 79 -26.88 -5.11 7.77
N ALA A 80 -26.21 -6.20 7.41
CA ALA A 80 -24.89 -6.13 6.79
C ALA A 80 -24.58 -7.41 6.00
N ALA A 81 -23.85 -7.24 4.90
CA ALA A 81 -23.24 -8.32 4.14
C ALA A 81 -21.82 -7.88 3.73
N ALA A 82 -20.86 -8.78 3.84
CA ALA A 82 -19.51 -8.54 3.38
C ALA A 82 -18.92 -9.81 2.76
N ALA A 83 -18.07 -9.64 1.76
CA ALA A 83 -17.33 -10.69 1.11
C ALA A 83 -15.99 -10.14 0.62
N TYR A 84 -14.92 -10.93 0.73
CA TYR A 84 -13.59 -10.52 0.29
C TYR A 84 -12.86 -11.69 -0.38
N SER A 85 -11.88 -11.38 -1.22
CA SER A 85 -11.01 -12.41 -1.81
C SER A 85 -9.89 -12.80 -0.83
N GLN A 86 -9.58 -14.09 -0.71
CA GLN A 86 -8.44 -14.56 0.06
C GLN A 86 -7.12 -14.44 -0.69
N GLY A 87 -6.01 -14.42 0.04
CA GLY A 87 -4.67 -14.27 -0.51
C GLY A 87 -4.33 -12.80 -0.79
N PHE A 88 -3.42 -12.56 -1.73
CA PHE A 88 -2.90 -11.23 -2.06
C PHE A 88 -3.80 -10.49 -3.05
N GLN A 89 -5.09 -10.36 -2.73
CA GLN A 89 -6.08 -9.68 -3.57
C GLN A 89 -6.87 -8.64 -2.76
N ALA A 90 -7.08 -7.46 -3.35
CA ALA A 90 -7.81 -6.36 -2.72
C ALA A 90 -9.33 -6.45 -2.90
N ASN A 91 -9.81 -7.30 -3.81
CA ASN A 91 -11.23 -7.45 -4.13
C ASN A 91 -12.09 -7.65 -2.87
N GLU A 92 -13.09 -6.80 -2.71
CA GLU A 92 -13.96 -6.76 -1.55
C GLU A 92 -15.29 -6.10 -1.89
N LEU A 93 -16.35 -6.57 -1.23
CA LEU A 93 -17.66 -5.99 -1.29
C LEU A 93 -18.29 -6.00 0.09
N ALA A 94 -18.75 -4.85 0.57
CA ALA A 94 -19.54 -4.73 1.78
C ALA A 94 -20.73 -3.78 1.59
N VAL A 95 -21.88 -4.21 2.09
CA VAL A 95 -23.11 -3.42 2.17
C VAL A 95 -23.57 -3.40 3.61
N ILE A 96 -23.75 -2.20 4.17
CA ILE A 96 -24.03 -2.01 5.60
C ILE A 96 -25.20 -1.05 5.74
N GLN A 97 -26.26 -1.48 6.44
CA GLN A 97 -27.34 -0.63 6.90
C GLN A 97 -27.07 -0.19 8.33
N LEU A 98 -26.75 1.09 8.52
CA LEU A 98 -26.49 1.66 9.84
C LEU A 98 -27.76 1.72 10.69
N ALA A 99 -27.62 1.55 12.01
CA ALA A 99 -28.71 1.69 12.96
C ALA A 99 -29.22 3.15 13.05
N ASP A 100 -30.47 3.31 13.49
CA ASP A 100 -31.06 4.65 13.67
C ASP A 100 -30.26 5.46 14.70
N GLY A 101 -29.85 6.68 14.31
CA GLY A 101 -29.12 7.60 15.19
C GLY A 101 -27.60 7.48 15.13
N ILE A 102 -27.06 6.54 14.36
CA ILE A 102 -25.62 6.48 14.05
C ILE A 102 -25.25 7.58 13.07
N ASP A 103 -24.11 8.23 13.29
CA ASP A 103 -23.57 9.23 12.38
C ASP A 103 -22.98 8.54 11.15
N ALA A 104 -23.76 8.53 10.07
CA ALA A 104 -23.35 7.89 8.83
C ALA A 104 -22.10 8.52 8.19
N GLY A 105 -21.79 9.79 8.47
CA GLY A 105 -20.54 10.41 8.02
C GLY A 105 -19.33 9.95 8.83
N ALA A 106 -19.49 9.67 10.12
CA ALA A 106 -18.43 9.09 10.94
C ALA A 106 -18.11 7.65 10.51
N ALA A 107 -19.13 6.83 10.28
CA ALA A 107 -18.97 5.46 9.77
C ALA A 107 -18.35 5.43 8.36
N GLU A 108 -18.75 6.35 7.48
CA GLU A 108 -18.13 6.55 6.16
C GLU A 108 -16.64 6.86 6.30
N ASN A 109 -16.24 7.78 7.20
CA ASN A 109 -14.82 8.09 7.42
C ASN A 109 -14.01 6.89 7.98
N GLN A 110 -14.62 5.99 8.76
CA GLN A 110 -13.92 4.77 9.19
C GLN A 110 -13.61 3.86 8.00
N LEU A 111 -14.53 3.75 7.04
CA LEU A 111 -14.31 2.99 5.80
C LEU A 111 -13.27 3.68 4.89
N VAL A 112 -13.22 5.01 4.86
CA VAL A 112 -12.14 5.75 4.18
C VAL A 112 -10.78 5.38 4.78
N ASN A 113 -10.62 5.48 6.11
CA ASN A 113 -9.37 5.14 6.78
C ASN A 113 -8.98 3.67 6.55
N TYR A 114 -9.96 2.76 6.53
CA TYR A 114 -9.73 1.36 6.20
C TYR A 114 -9.18 1.16 4.78
N LEU A 115 -9.79 1.81 3.77
CA LEU A 115 -9.29 1.77 2.40
C LEU A 115 -7.88 2.38 2.29
N GLU A 116 -7.58 3.43 3.06
CA GLU A 116 -6.25 4.07 3.13
C GLU A 116 -5.18 3.13 3.66
N ASN A 117 -5.44 2.49 4.80
CA ASN A 117 -4.50 1.55 5.40
C ASN A 117 -4.32 0.32 4.49
N ARG A 118 -5.40 -0.23 3.95
CA ARG A 118 -5.31 -1.41 3.08
C ARG A 118 -4.55 -1.10 1.79
N ARG A 119 -4.65 0.11 1.25
CA ARG A 119 -3.86 0.52 0.07
C ARG A 119 -2.37 0.56 0.40
N ALA A 120 -2.02 1.10 1.57
CA ALA A 120 -0.63 1.14 2.06
C ALA A 120 -0.02 -0.28 2.10
N ASP A 121 -0.76 -1.24 2.65
CA ASP A 121 -0.32 -2.65 2.73
C ASP A 121 0.04 -3.26 1.36
N PHE A 122 -0.66 -2.84 0.29
CA PHE A 122 -0.44 -3.36 -1.06
C PHE A 122 0.59 -2.59 -1.89
N MET A 123 0.86 -1.34 -1.54
CA MET A 123 1.57 -0.37 -2.40
C MET A 123 2.89 -0.87 -2.94
N GLY A 124 3.73 -1.44 -2.06
CA GLY A 124 5.04 -1.94 -2.44
C GLY A 124 5.01 -3.31 -3.09
N TYR A 125 4.17 -4.20 -2.57
CA TYR A 125 4.21 -5.63 -2.87
C TYR A 125 3.28 -6.05 -4.01
N ALA A 126 2.11 -5.43 -4.12
CA ALA A 126 1.17 -5.61 -5.23
C ALA A 126 0.53 -4.27 -5.63
N PRO A 127 1.26 -3.41 -6.36
CA PRO A 127 0.74 -2.11 -6.80
C PRO A 127 -0.51 -2.24 -7.70
N GLU A 128 -0.72 -3.38 -8.36
CA GLU A 128 -1.95 -3.67 -9.10
C GLU A 128 -3.18 -3.81 -8.17
N GLU A 129 -2.99 -4.32 -6.96
CA GLU A 129 -4.05 -4.41 -5.94
C GLU A 129 -4.24 -3.07 -5.23
N ALA A 130 -3.16 -2.31 -4.99
CA ALA A 130 -3.23 -0.94 -4.49
C ALA A 130 -4.02 -0.03 -5.46
N ALA A 131 -3.80 -0.14 -6.77
CA ALA A 131 -4.53 0.61 -7.78
C ALA A 131 -6.05 0.32 -7.75
N LYS A 132 -6.46 -0.94 -7.49
CA LYS A 132 -7.89 -1.26 -7.33
C LYS A 132 -8.52 -0.56 -6.12
N LEU A 133 -7.74 -0.36 -5.05
CA LEU A 133 -8.21 0.36 -3.86
C LEU A 133 -8.33 1.86 -4.10
N GLU A 134 -7.60 2.42 -5.06
CA GLU A 134 -7.78 3.82 -5.48
C GLU A 134 -9.08 4.05 -6.24
N ASP A 135 -9.47 3.05 -7.02
CA ASP A 135 -10.72 3.01 -7.77
C ASP A 135 -11.90 2.48 -6.96
N ALA A 136 -11.71 2.18 -5.67
CA ALA A 136 -12.75 1.68 -4.79
C ALA A 136 -13.94 2.65 -4.73
N VAL A 137 -15.14 2.07 -4.75
CA VAL A 137 -16.39 2.80 -4.55
C VAL A 137 -16.72 2.78 -3.08
N LEU A 138 -16.68 3.95 -2.43
CA LEU A 138 -17.36 4.18 -1.17
C LEU A 138 -18.54 5.12 -1.42
N LEU A 139 -19.75 4.62 -1.17
CA LEU A 139 -20.99 5.36 -1.37
C LEU A 139 -21.83 5.32 -0.11
N ARG A 140 -22.37 6.48 0.27
CA ARG A 140 -23.41 6.60 1.28
C ARG A 140 -24.75 6.99 0.66
N GLN A 141 -25.77 6.17 0.90
CA GLN A 141 -27.15 6.39 0.48
C GLN A 141 -28.09 6.34 1.69
N GLY A 142 -28.33 7.50 2.31
CA GLY A 142 -29.06 7.57 3.59
C GLY A 142 -28.28 6.86 4.70
N ARG A 143 -28.87 5.81 5.29
CA ARG A 143 -28.23 4.92 6.29
C ARG A 143 -27.46 3.75 5.66
N TRP A 144 -27.45 3.62 4.35
CA TRP A 144 -26.73 2.55 3.67
C TRP A 144 -25.33 3.00 3.26
N LEU A 145 -24.35 2.14 3.52
CA LEU A 145 -22.99 2.26 3.03
C LEU A 145 -22.72 1.11 2.06
N LEU A 146 -22.08 1.43 0.93
CA LEU A 146 -21.51 0.48 0.00
C LEU A 146 -19.99 0.72 -0.04
N LEU A 147 -19.21 -0.32 0.21
CA LEU A 147 -17.79 -0.40 -0.11
C LEU A 147 -17.62 -1.47 -1.20
N ALA A 148 -17.07 -1.10 -2.35
CA ALA A 148 -16.77 -2.04 -3.43
C ALA A 148 -15.38 -1.79 -4.02
N VAL A 149 -14.48 -2.75 -3.83
CA VAL A 149 -13.19 -2.85 -4.50
C VAL A 149 -13.36 -3.90 -5.60
N CYS A 150 -13.63 -3.45 -6.82
CA CYS A 150 -14.08 -4.32 -7.91
C CYS A 150 -13.59 -3.86 -9.29
N PRO A 151 -13.60 -4.74 -10.32
CA PRO A 151 -13.11 -4.42 -11.67
C PRO A 151 -13.89 -3.31 -12.41
N ASP A 152 -15.19 -3.16 -12.16
CA ASP A 152 -16.05 -2.14 -12.75
C ASP A 152 -16.77 -1.30 -11.68
N PRO A 153 -16.08 -0.27 -11.14
CA PRO A 153 -16.64 0.65 -10.14
C PRO A 153 -17.93 1.36 -10.59
N GLU A 154 -18.03 1.74 -11.87
CA GLU A 154 -19.21 2.44 -12.39
C GLU A 154 -20.41 1.49 -12.46
N GLY A 155 -20.19 0.26 -12.96
CA GLY A 155 -21.21 -0.79 -12.97
C GLY A 155 -21.70 -1.15 -11.58
N ALA A 156 -20.79 -1.22 -10.59
CA ALA A 156 -21.13 -1.48 -9.19
C ALA A 156 -22.04 -0.37 -8.61
N LEU A 157 -21.71 0.90 -8.87
CA LEU A 157 -22.51 2.04 -8.46
C LEU A 157 -23.92 2.00 -9.06
N ASP A 158 -24.01 1.78 -10.38
CA ASP A 158 -25.30 1.74 -11.09
C ASP A 158 -26.19 0.59 -10.61
N ALA A 159 -25.59 -0.59 -10.39
CA ALA A 159 -26.30 -1.76 -9.90
C ALA A 159 -26.86 -1.54 -8.49
N PHE A 160 -26.05 -1.01 -7.57
CA PHE A 160 -26.48 -0.69 -6.22
C PHE A 160 -27.61 0.34 -6.20
N MET A 161 -27.47 1.41 -6.99
CA MET A 161 -28.44 2.50 -7.00
C MET A 161 -29.78 2.11 -7.63
N THR A 162 -29.78 1.15 -8.55
CA THR A 162 -31.01 0.61 -9.17
C THR A 162 -31.90 -0.11 -8.16
N CYS A 163 -31.35 -0.53 -7.01
CA CYS A 163 -32.11 -1.17 -5.94
C CYS A 163 -32.93 -0.21 -5.06
N PHE A 164 -32.80 1.11 -5.23
CA PHE A 164 -33.50 2.12 -4.43
C PHE A 164 -34.62 2.81 -5.21
N GLU A 165 -35.78 3.02 -4.56
CA GLU A 165 -36.88 3.78 -5.14
C GLU A 165 -36.77 5.29 -4.80
N GLY A 166 -37.13 6.16 -5.75
CA GLY A 166 -37.28 7.62 -5.52
C GLY A 166 -36.20 8.50 -6.18
N ASN A 167 -36.24 9.81 -5.92
CA ASN A 167 -35.29 10.77 -6.48
C ASN A 167 -33.94 10.66 -5.73
N THR A 168 -33.05 9.82 -6.23
CA THR A 168 -31.70 9.50 -5.68
C THR A 168 -30.73 10.68 -5.68
N SER A 169 -31.17 11.87 -6.09
CA SER A 169 -30.37 13.10 -6.25
C SER A 169 -29.96 13.81 -4.95
N GLN A 170 -30.03 13.17 -3.77
CA GLN A 170 -29.57 13.79 -2.53
C GLN A 170 -28.55 12.92 -1.80
N THR A 171 -27.40 13.55 -1.54
CA THR A 171 -26.19 13.02 -0.87
C THR A 171 -25.46 11.91 -1.62
N GLN A 172 -25.27 12.08 -2.93
CA GLN A 172 -24.20 11.35 -3.62
C GLN A 172 -22.85 11.98 -3.21
N GLN A 173 -22.09 11.28 -2.38
CA GLN A 173 -20.65 11.47 -2.27
C GLN A 173 -20.02 10.14 -2.62
N VAL A 174 -19.56 10.02 -3.87
CA VAL A 174 -18.59 8.98 -4.22
C VAL A 174 -17.27 9.49 -3.68
N ILE A 175 -16.79 8.88 -2.60
CA ILE A 175 -15.45 9.18 -2.11
C ILE A 175 -14.51 8.31 -2.93
N ARG A 176 -13.75 8.96 -3.82
CA ARG A 176 -12.44 8.46 -4.23
C ARG A 176 -11.49 9.07 -3.21
N PRO A 177 -10.96 8.29 -2.25
CA PRO A 177 -10.15 8.85 -1.17
C PRO A 177 -8.91 9.58 -1.71
N TYR A 178 -8.52 9.26 -2.94
CA TYR A 178 -7.28 9.67 -3.56
C TYR A 178 -7.57 10.52 -4.81
N THR A 179 -7.20 11.79 -4.74
CA THR A 179 -6.84 12.55 -5.95
C THR A 179 -5.40 12.96 -5.78
N GLU A 180 -4.51 12.28 -6.47
CA GLU A 180 -3.11 12.66 -6.52
C GLU A 180 -2.97 13.96 -7.31
N GLU A 181 -2.31 14.94 -6.72
CA GLU A 181 -1.88 16.11 -7.48
C GLU A 181 -0.82 15.66 -8.49
N ARG A 182 -0.98 16.07 -9.74
CA ARG A 182 -0.03 15.78 -10.81
C ARG A 182 0.59 17.06 -11.33
N ASP A 183 1.91 17.01 -11.54
CA ASP A 183 2.65 18.12 -12.10
C ASP A 183 2.39 18.29 -13.62
N SER A 184 3.05 19.25 -14.24
CA SER A 184 2.92 19.52 -15.68
C SER A 184 3.40 18.38 -16.60
N ARG A 185 4.17 17.42 -16.07
CA ARG A 185 4.62 16.20 -16.78
C ARG A 185 3.59 15.06 -16.62
N GLY A 186 2.63 15.21 -15.71
CA GLY A 186 1.67 14.18 -15.33
C GLY A 186 2.17 13.26 -14.21
N TYR A 187 3.32 13.57 -13.60
CA TYR A 187 3.86 12.80 -12.48
C TYR A 187 3.17 13.19 -11.19
N VAL A 188 3.00 12.24 -10.29
CA VAL A 188 2.49 12.53 -8.95
C VAL A 188 3.46 13.48 -8.27
N VAL A 189 2.95 14.60 -7.76
CA VAL A 189 3.75 15.61 -7.09
C VAL A 189 4.44 14.99 -5.89
N PHE A 190 5.75 15.19 -5.79
CA PHE A 190 6.52 14.82 -4.62
C PHE A 190 6.39 15.90 -3.54
N ASP A 191 5.80 15.52 -2.40
CA ASP A 191 5.79 16.31 -1.17
C ASP A 191 6.35 15.42 -0.04
N PRO A 192 7.56 15.66 0.47
CA PRO A 192 8.19 14.74 1.42
C PRO A 192 7.30 14.51 2.65
N PRO A 193 6.92 13.25 2.95
CA PRO A 193 5.99 12.93 4.05
C PRO A 193 6.54 13.32 5.42
N ASN A 194 7.85 13.13 5.65
CA ASN A 194 8.54 13.46 6.89
C ASN A 194 7.92 12.81 8.14
N GLN A 195 7.44 11.58 8.01
CA GLN A 195 6.93 10.73 9.09
C GLN A 195 8.05 9.96 9.78
N GLU A 196 9.08 9.52 9.03
CA GLU A 196 10.25 8.81 9.53
C GLU A 196 11.55 9.64 9.46
N GLU A 197 12.50 9.31 10.34
CA GLU A 197 13.86 9.82 10.21
C GLU A 197 14.61 9.01 9.15
N MET A 198 14.98 9.69 8.06
CA MET A 198 15.60 9.12 6.86
C MET A 198 17.07 9.56 6.69
N PRO A 199 17.99 9.30 7.65
CA PRO A 199 19.37 9.73 7.55
C PRO A 199 20.17 8.87 6.57
N LEU A 200 21.00 9.53 5.75
CA LEU A 200 22.04 8.84 4.99
C LEU A 200 23.14 8.36 5.93
N TYR A 201 23.56 7.12 5.77
CA TYR A 201 24.70 6.55 6.49
C TYR A 201 26.03 6.98 5.85
N ASP A 202 27.00 7.43 6.66
CA ASP A 202 28.37 7.71 6.19
C ASP A 202 29.17 6.40 6.12
N THR A 203 29.31 5.86 4.91
CA THR A 203 30.04 4.61 4.64
C THR A 203 31.56 4.77 4.77
N GLY A 204 32.07 6.01 4.75
CA GLY A 204 33.49 6.32 4.64
C GLY A 204 34.39 5.61 5.67
N PRO A 205 34.06 5.62 6.97
CA PRO A 205 34.84 4.92 7.98
C PRO A 205 34.96 3.41 7.73
N VAL A 206 33.83 2.74 7.42
CA VAL A 206 33.79 1.29 7.16
C VAL A 206 34.57 0.95 5.90
N VAL A 207 34.38 1.72 4.83
CA VAL A 207 35.08 1.53 3.54
C VAL A 207 36.59 1.73 3.70
N GLU A 208 37.05 2.72 4.45
CA GLU A 208 38.49 2.92 4.67
C GLU A 208 39.09 1.80 5.53
N ALA A 209 38.37 1.33 6.56
CA ALA A 209 38.80 0.19 7.37
C ALA A 209 38.83 -1.13 6.57
N TRP A 210 37.89 -1.32 5.64
CA TRP A 210 37.91 -2.42 4.68
C TRP A 210 39.17 -2.36 3.80
N ARG A 211 39.44 -1.20 3.19
CA ARG A 211 40.54 -1.01 2.25
C ARG A 211 41.92 -1.12 2.88
N THR A 212 42.08 -0.64 4.11
CA THR A 212 43.36 -0.61 4.83
C THR A 212 43.60 -1.84 5.70
N GLY A 213 42.52 -2.53 6.10
CA GLY A 213 42.56 -3.58 7.13
C GLY A 213 42.68 -3.05 8.56
N ASP A 214 42.68 -1.73 8.77
CA ASP A 214 42.75 -1.11 10.10
C ASP A 214 41.36 -0.66 10.56
N SER A 215 40.76 -1.43 11.47
CA SER A 215 39.46 -1.12 12.07
C SER A 215 39.56 -0.42 13.43
N SER A 216 40.76 0.02 13.85
CA SER A 216 40.97 0.55 15.21
C SER A 216 40.27 1.89 15.49
N ALA A 217 39.91 2.63 14.44
CA ALA A 217 39.21 3.90 14.53
C ALA A 217 37.68 3.79 14.46
N LEU A 218 37.14 2.59 14.19
CA LEU A 218 35.71 2.37 14.06
C LEU A 218 34.98 2.46 15.40
N SER A 219 33.72 2.89 15.35
CA SER A 219 32.79 2.69 16.46
C SER A 219 32.51 1.19 16.66
N GLU A 220 31.92 0.81 17.79
CA GLU A 220 31.52 -0.59 18.04
C GLU A 220 30.50 -1.08 16.99
N GLN A 221 29.54 -0.23 16.61
CA GLN A 221 28.55 -0.55 15.58
C GLN A 221 29.20 -0.70 14.19
N ASP A 222 30.08 0.22 13.80
CA ASP A 222 30.76 0.14 12.49
C ASP A 222 31.71 -1.05 12.40
N ALA A 223 32.36 -1.41 13.52
CA ALA A 223 33.19 -2.61 13.57
C ALA A 223 32.36 -3.90 13.41
N ALA A 224 31.17 -3.96 14.01
CA ALA A 224 30.25 -5.07 13.83
C ALA A 224 29.71 -5.15 12.39
N ILE A 225 29.33 -4.01 11.81
CA ILE A 225 28.94 -3.89 10.40
C ILE A 225 30.04 -4.45 9.49
N LEU A 226 31.27 -3.97 9.65
CA LEU A 226 32.41 -4.39 8.82
C LEU A 226 32.66 -5.91 8.91
N GLU A 227 32.50 -6.50 10.09
CA GLU A 227 32.66 -7.93 10.29
C GLU A 227 31.57 -8.73 9.54
N VAL A 228 30.30 -8.32 9.63
CA VAL A 228 29.22 -8.96 8.87
C VAL A 228 29.42 -8.79 7.37
N CYS A 229 29.79 -7.59 6.90
CA CYS A 229 30.08 -7.35 5.49
C CYS A 229 31.19 -8.27 4.96
N ARG A 230 32.25 -8.52 5.75
CA ARG A 230 33.32 -9.49 5.37
C ARG A 230 32.77 -10.88 5.17
N GLN A 231 31.99 -11.37 6.13
CA GLN A 231 31.41 -12.71 6.09
C GLN A 231 30.46 -12.86 4.89
N ALA A 232 29.57 -11.88 4.72
CA ALA A 232 28.62 -11.84 3.63
C ALA A 232 29.32 -11.82 2.26
N LEU A 233 30.31 -10.95 2.06
CA LEU A 233 31.05 -10.85 0.79
C LEU A 233 31.86 -12.13 0.49
N GLU A 234 32.45 -12.77 1.50
CA GLU A 234 33.14 -14.06 1.33
C GLU A 234 32.16 -15.18 0.93
N GLU A 235 30.95 -15.15 1.49
CA GLU A 235 29.89 -16.11 1.16
C GLU A 235 29.36 -15.94 -0.26
N MET A 236 28.96 -14.71 -0.62
CA MET A 236 28.20 -14.41 -1.83
C MET A 236 29.08 -14.27 -3.09
N LEU A 237 30.32 -13.80 -2.95
CA LEU A 237 31.16 -13.50 -4.12
C LEU A 237 32.00 -14.69 -4.59
N ARG A 238 32.27 -14.69 -5.90
CA ARG A 238 33.13 -15.65 -6.59
C ARG A 238 34.08 -14.92 -7.53
N ASP A 239 35.26 -15.52 -7.76
CA ASP A 239 36.26 -14.96 -8.66
C ASP A 239 35.69 -14.76 -10.08
N GLY A 240 35.87 -13.55 -10.62
CA GLY A 240 35.51 -13.22 -11.99
C GLY A 240 34.07 -12.74 -12.19
N MET A 241 33.28 -12.58 -11.13
CA MET A 241 31.98 -11.91 -11.21
C MET A 241 32.11 -10.49 -11.76
N THR A 242 31.21 -10.13 -12.67
CA THR A 242 31.01 -8.77 -13.16
C THR A 242 30.33 -7.89 -12.10
N PRO A 243 30.42 -6.56 -12.17
CA PRO A 243 29.72 -5.68 -11.22
C PRO A 243 28.22 -5.97 -11.10
N ALA A 244 27.54 -6.29 -12.21
CA ALA A 244 26.12 -6.66 -12.20
C ALA A 244 25.85 -8.01 -11.50
N GLU A 245 26.76 -8.99 -11.59
CA GLU A 245 26.63 -10.25 -10.86
C GLU A 245 26.93 -10.06 -9.35
N GLN A 246 27.86 -9.17 -9.01
CA GLN A 246 28.16 -8.83 -7.61
C GLN A 246 26.99 -8.08 -6.97
N GLU A 247 26.41 -7.12 -7.69
CA GLU A 247 25.21 -6.38 -7.26
C GLU A 247 24.03 -7.31 -7.02
N LEU A 248 23.74 -8.22 -7.96
CA LEU A 248 22.69 -9.23 -7.79
C LEU A 248 22.94 -10.12 -6.56
N ALA A 249 24.19 -10.55 -6.34
CA ALA A 249 24.54 -11.38 -5.18
C ALA A 249 24.33 -10.63 -3.85
N VAL A 250 24.62 -9.32 -3.80
CA VAL A 250 24.36 -8.46 -2.64
C VAL A 250 22.86 -8.31 -2.40
N HIS A 251 22.11 -8.01 -3.46
CA HIS A 251 20.66 -7.87 -3.40
C HIS A 251 19.99 -9.12 -2.82
N ASP A 252 20.29 -10.29 -3.38
CA ASP A 252 19.72 -11.57 -2.94
C ASP A 252 20.11 -11.87 -1.49
N TRP A 253 21.37 -11.59 -1.12
CA TRP A 253 21.83 -11.79 0.24
C TRP A 253 21.08 -10.90 1.23
N ILE A 254 20.81 -9.63 0.89
CA ILE A 254 20.04 -8.72 1.77
C ILE A 254 18.64 -9.28 2.03
N ILE A 255 17.93 -9.70 0.97
CA ILE A 255 16.58 -10.27 1.07
C ILE A 255 16.57 -11.56 1.90
N ASP A 256 17.61 -12.40 1.78
CA ASP A 256 17.70 -13.67 2.50
C ASP A 256 18.03 -13.53 4.00
N HIS A 257 18.55 -12.37 4.44
CA HIS A 257 19.15 -12.21 5.78
C HIS A 257 18.51 -11.13 6.66
N ALA A 258 17.51 -10.42 6.16
CA ALA A 258 16.80 -9.39 6.90
C ALA A 258 15.29 -9.57 6.83
N ALA A 259 14.57 -8.90 7.72
CA ALA A 259 13.13 -8.76 7.66
C ALA A 259 12.75 -7.30 7.88
N TYR A 260 11.70 -6.85 7.19
CA TYR A 260 11.18 -5.51 7.35
C TYR A 260 10.67 -5.26 8.79
N ASP A 261 11.06 -4.15 9.41
CA ASP A 261 10.54 -3.71 10.70
C ASP A 261 9.17 -3.02 10.53
N GLU A 262 8.11 -3.82 10.42
CA GLU A 262 6.72 -3.35 10.34
C GLU A 262 6.29 -2.52 11.56
N SER A 263 7.00 -2.64 12.70
CA SER A 263 6.65 -1.89 13.91
C SER A 263 7.17 -0.45 13.90
N HIS A 264 8.20 -0.18 13.10
CA HIS A 264 8.93 1.09 13.08
C HIS A 264 9.49 1.51 14.46
N THR A 265 9.62 0.57 15.40
CA THR A 265 10.02 0.88 16.79
C THR A 265 11.49 0.61 17.08
N PHE A 266 12.21 -0.07 16.18
CA PHE A 266 13.60 -0.43 16.44
C PHE A 266 14.51 0.79 16.30
N PRO A 267 15.50 0.96 17.21
CA PRO A 267 16.32 2.17 17.26
C PRO A 267 17.27 2.29 16.06
N ASN A 268 17.75 1.16 15.53
CA ASN A 268 18.69 1.12 14.40
C ASN A 268 18.00 0.85 13.05
N ARG A 269 16.67 0.98 12.97
CA ARG A 269 15.87 0.58 11.79
C ARG A 269 16.29 1.28 10.48
N SER A 270 16.86 2.48 10.55
CA SER A 270 17.36 3.24 9.39
C SER A 270 18.87 3.06 9.16
N HIS A 271 19.57 2.30 9.99
CA HIS A 271 21.03 2.16 10.00
C HIS A 271 21.45 0.76 9.52
N PRO A 272 22.57 0.58 8.79
CA PRO A 272 23.01 -0.75 8.37
C PRO A 272 23.23 -1.76 9.50
N TYR A 273 23.46 -1.26 10.72
CA TYR A 273 23.53 -2.09 11.92
C TYR A 273 22.22 -2.84 12.20
N GLY A 274 21.07 -2.19 12.01
CA GLY A 274 19.76 -2.82 12.19
C GLY A 274 19.60 -4.02 11.26
N LEU A 275 19.89 -3.82 9.96
CA LEU A 275 19.79 -4.88 8.97
C LEU A 275 20.84 -5.98 9.19
N LEU A 276 22.13 -5.62 9.23
CA LEU A 276 23.24 -6.58 9.22
C LEU A 276 23.43 -7.31 10.55
N VAL A 277 23.12 -6.67 11.68
CA VAL A 277 23.42 -7.20 13.02
C VAL A 277 22.15 -7.58 13.78
N GLU A 278 21.09 -6.78 13.68
CA GLU A 278 19.82 -7.05 14.36
C GLU A 278 18.84 -7.86 13.48
N GLY A 279 19.10 -7.95 12.17
CA GLY A 279 18.27 -8.68 11.21
C GLY A 279 16.97 -7.96 10.85
N GLN A 280 16.80 -6.69 11.23
CA GLN A 280 15.57 -5.93 11.01
C GLN A 280 15.83 -4.46 10.68
N ALA A 281 15.12 -3.95 9.67
CA ALA A 281 15.24 -2.56 9.21
C ALA A 281 13.97 -2.07 8.50
N ILE A 282 13.80 -0.75 8.41
CA ILE A 282 12.85 -0.12 7.47
C ILE A 282 13.57 0.21 6.16
N CYS A 283 12.84 0.77 5.18
CA CYS A 283 13.34 1.07 3.84
C CYS A 283 14.70 1.79 3.81
N MET A 284 14.92 2.76 4.71
CA MET A 284 16.21 3.45 4.82
C MET A 284 17.36 2.54 5.26
N GLY A 285 17.13 1.59 6.17
CA GLY A 285 18.17 0.64 6.59
C GLY A 285 18.54 -0.33 5.47
N TYR A 286 17.56 -0.74 4.65
CA TYR A 286 17.78 -1.53 3.43
C TYR A 286 18.64 -0.73 2.43
N ALA A 287 18.22 0.50 2.11
CA ALA A 287 18.90 1.32 1.12
C ALA A 287 20.32 1.74 1.56
N ASN A 288 20.52 2.06 2.85
CA ASN A 288 21.84 2.36 3.41
C ASN A 288 22.76 1.13 3.40
N THR A 289 22.22 -0.06 3.66
CA THR A 289 23.00 -1.30 3.62
C THR A 289 23.43 -1.64 2.20
N PHE A 290 22.52 -1.51 1.23
CA PHE A 290 22.84 -1.72 -0.17
C PHE A 290 23.91 -0.72 -0.66
N GLN A 291 23.76 0.57 -0.33
CA GLN A 291 24.79 1.59 -0.61
C GLN A 291 26.16 1.19 -0.03
N LEU A 292 26.21 0.75 1.23
CA LEU A 292 27.46 0.33 1.87
C LEU A 292 28.14 -0.82 1.10
N PHE A 293 27.39 -1.85 0.70
CA PHE A 293 27.96 -2.94 -0.09
C PHE A 293 28.45 -2.47 -1.45
N MET A 294 27.72 -1.57 -2.13
CA MET A 294 28.16 -1.02 -3.41
C MET A 294 29.46 -0.22 -3.26
N ASP A 295 29.59 0.59 -2.20
CA ASP A 295 30.82 1.32 -1.91
C ASP A 295 32.01 0.39 -1.59
N LEU A 296 31.76 -0.72 -0.86
CA LEU A 296 32.78 -1.73 -0.58
C LEU A 296 33.27 -2.45 -1.85
N LEU A 297 32.40 -2.55 -2.86
CA LEU A 297 32.67 -3.17 -4.16
C LEU A 297 33.15 -2.19 -5.23
N ASP A 298 33.28 -0.90 -4.89
CA ASP A 298 33.64 0.17 -5.83
C ASP A 298 32.66 0.29 -7.01
N ILE A 299 31.37 0.03 -6.74
CA ILE A 299 30.26 0.17 -7.70
C ILE A 299 29.54 1.50 -7.41
N PRO A 300 29.44 2.44 -8.36
CA PRO A 300 28.79 3.71 -8.09
C PRO A 300 27.31 3.52 -7.75
N CYS A 301 26.90 4.03 -6.59
CA CYS A 301 25.55 3.91 -6.07
C CYS A 301 25.14 5.22 -5.36
N VAL A 302 23.86 5.54 -5.40
CA VAL A 302 23.26 6.69 -4.69
C VAL A 302 21.95 6.26 -4.05
N THR A 303 21.83 6.44 -2.73
CA THR A 303 20.55 6.35 -2.03
C THR A 303 19.62 7.51 -2.42
N VAL A 304 18.39 7.18 -2.80
CA VAL A 304 17.32 8.13 -3.07
C VAL A 304 16.37 8.13 -1.88
N ILE A 305 16.15 9.32 -1.31
CA ILE A 305 15.10 9.56 -0.32
C ILE A 305 13.89 10.08 -1.09
N GLY A 306 12.80 9.36 -1.00
CA GLY A 306 11.57 9.65 -1.70
C GLY A 306 10.36 9.31 -0.85
N ALA A 307 9.29 8.95 -1.53
CA ALA A 307 8.03 8.60 -0.93
C ALA A 307 7.30 7.57 -1.80
N SER A 308 6.26 6.99 -1.21
CA SER A 308 5.24 6.22 -1.90
C SER A 308 3.84 6.71 -1.55
N GLY A 309 2.84 6.18 -2.23
CA GLY A 309 1.46 6.41 -1.85
C GLY A 309 0.94 7.77 -2.23
N GLY A 310 1.38 8.29 -3.36
CA GLY A 310 1.15 9.67 -3.73
C GLY A 310 1.74 10.64 -2.72
N SER A 311 2.99 10.37 -2.29
CA SER A 311 3.73 11.15 -1.30
C SER A 311 3.11 11.19 0.09
N ARG A 312 2.61 10.05 0.58
CA ARG A 312 2.03 9.94 1.93
C ARG A 312 2.91 9.17 2.90
N GLU A 313 3.81 8.33 2.40
CA GLU A 313 4.69 7.47 3.20
C GLU A 313 6.14 7.66 2.77
N ASP A 314 7.05 7.82 3.73
CA ASP A 314 8.47 7.96 3.42
C ASP A 314 9.00 6.65 2.83
N HIS A 315 9.82 6.76 1.78
CA HIS A 315 10.43 5.59 1.16
C HIS A 315 11.87 5.87 0.76
N ALA A 316 12.66 4.81 0.61
CA ALA A 316 14.03 4.92 0.16
C ALA A 316 14.47 3.68 -0.63
N TRP A 317 15.25 3.94 -1.67
CA TRP A 317 15.81 2.94 -2.57
C TRP A 317 17.16 3.42 -3.08
N ASN A 318 17.78 2.68 -4.01
CA ASN A 318 19.08 3.01 -4.57
C ASN A 318 19.02 3.19 -6.08
N LEU A 319 19.89 4.05 -6.61
CA LEU A 319 20.30 4.04 -8.01
C LEU A 319 21.73 3.51 -8.10
N VAL A 320 21.98 2.54 -8.98
CA VAL A 320 23.29 1.93 -9.21
C VAL A 320 23.73 2.15 -10.66
N GLN A 321 25.03 2.40 -10.86
CA GLN A 321 25.60 2.58 -12.20
C GLN A 321 26.33 1.31 -12.66
N LEU A 322 25.85 0.71 -13.74
CA LEU A 322 26.45 -0.46 -14.37
C LEU A 322 26.71 -0.19 -15.85
N ASP A 323 27.93 -0.45 -16.31
CA ASP A 323 28.37 -0.18 -17.68
C ASP A 323 28.11 1.27 -18.17
N GLY A 324 28.01 2.22 -17.24
CA GLY A 324 27.76 3.65 -17.52
C GLY A 324 26.30 4.07 -17.49
N ASP A 325 25.35 3.13 -17.49
CA ASP A 325 23.92 3.39 -17.37
C ASP A 325 23.47 3.28 -15.91
N TRP A 326 22.43 4.02 -15.55
CA TRP A 326 21.85 3.99 -14.21
C TRP A 326 20.58 3.15 -14.16
N TYR A 327 20.46 2.41 -13.07
CA TYR A 327 19.38 1.49 -12.78
C TYR A 327 18.84 1.79 -11.39
N ALA A 328 17.55 1.63 -11.19
CA ALA A 328 16.95 1.71 -9.87
C ALA A 328 16.80 0.31 -9.26
N VAL A 329 17.04 0.21 -7.96
CA VAL A 329 16.97 -1.02 -7.16
C VAL A 329 16.28 -0.70 -5.85
N ASP A 330 15.23 -1.44 -5.52
CA ASP A 330 14.54 -1.35 -4.24
C ASP A 330 14.52 -2.71 -3.55
N THR A 331 15.52 -2.93 -2.69
CA THR A 331 15.63 -4.15 -1.89
C THR A 331 14.54 -4.29 -0.84
N THR A 332 13.83 -3.21 -0.50
CA THR A 332 12.76 -3.23 0.51
C THR A 332 11.50 -3.83 -0.08
N TRP A 333 11.10 -3.38 -1.27
CA TRP A 333 9.90 -3.88 -1.94
C TRP A 333 10.12 -5.20 -2.66
N ASP A 334 11.38 -5.58 -2.90
CA ASP A 334 11.77 -6.94 -3.31
C ASP A 334 11.91 -7.93 -2.12
N ASP A 335 11.85 -7.46 -0.87
CA ASP A 335 11.75 -8.30 0.34
C ASP A 335 10.28 -8.55 0.75
N PRO A 336 9.71 -9.75 0.52
CA PRO A 336 8.29 -9.97 0.68
C PRO A 336 7.88 -10.13 2.14
N LEU A 337 6.87 -9.36 2.55
CA LEU A 337 6.24 -9.54 3.85
C LEU A 337 5.55 -10.91 3.95
N GLY A 338 5.95 -11.70 4.95
CA GLY A 338 5.16 -12.80 5.52
C GLY A 338 4.97 -14.09 4.71
N SER A 339 5.39 -14.21 3.45
CA SER A 339 5.04 -15.39 2.62
C SER A 339 6.20 -16.19 2.01
N TYR A 340 7.46 -15.74 2.15
CA TYR A 340 8.63 -16.45 1.61
C TYR A 340 9.74 -16.69 2.64
N VAL A 341 9.42 -16.61 3.94
CA VAL A 341 10.37 -16.91 5.02
C VAL A 341 10.97 -18.32 4.81
N GLY A 342 12.22 -18.38 4.37
CA GLY A 342 12.96 -19.62 4.08
C GLY A 342 12.94 -20.10 2.62
N VAL A 343 12.43 -19.31 1.66
CA VAL A 343 12.67 -19.52 0.22
C VAL A 343 13.80 -18.60 -0.21
N PRO A 344 14.94 -19.12 -0.71
CA PRO A 344 16.05 -18.26 -1.10
C PRO A 344 15.65 -17.31 -2.23
N ALA A 345 16.02 -16.02 -2.11
CA ALA A 345 15.65 -14.94 -3.00
C ALA A 345 15.89 -15.28 -4.48
N ALA A 346 17.05 -15.88 -4.77
CA ALA A 346 17.47 -16.32 -6.09
C ALA A 346 16.48 -17.27 -6.81
N ASN A 347 15.57 -17.91 -6.06
CA ASN A 347 14.64 -18.90 -6.60
C ASN A 347 13.26 -18.33 -6.96
N GLU A 348 12.89 -17.13 -6.52
CA GLU A 348 11.56 -16.56 -6.81
C GLU A 348 11.64 -15.25 -7.57
N LYS A 349 10.80 -15.18 -8.62
CA LYS A 349 10.74 -14.01 -9.50
C LYS A 349 10.22 -12.78 -8.75
N GLU A 350 9.36 -12.98 -7.76
CA GLU A 350 8.73 -11.89 -7.02
C GLU A 350 9.72 -11.15 -6.11
N HIS A 351 10.89 -11.73 -5.82
CA HIS A 351 12.00 -11.05 -5.13
C HIS A 351 12.81 -10.10 -6.02
N HIS A 352 12.43 -9.88 -7.28
CA HIS A 352 13.25 -9.14 -8.24
C HIS A 352 12.40 -8.23 -9.13
N ARG A 353 11.24 -7.79 -8.61
CA ARG A 353 10.32 -6.91 -9.31
C ARG A 353 10.93 -5.53 -9.49
N TYR A 354 11.71 -5.07 -8.52
CA TYR A 354 12.34 -3.76 -8.49
C TYR A 354 13.86 -3.81 -8.72
N PHE A 355 14.43 -4.99 -8.96
CA PHE A 355 15.84 -5.15 -9.33
C PHE A 355 16.16 -4.60 -10.74
N ASN A 356 16.99 -3.55 -10.76
CA ASN A 356 17.53 -2.91 -11.96
C ASN A 356 16.47 -2.42 -12.95
N VAL A 357 15.49 -1.66 -12.44
CA VAL A 357 14.38 -1.08 -13.21
C VAL A 357 14.65 0.37 -13.62
N THR A 358 13.75 0.93 -14.43
CA THR A 358 13.85 2.33 -14.88
C THR A 358 13.07 3.26 -13.94
N SER A 359 13.41 4.55 -13.95
CA SER A 359 12.63 5.57 -13.26
C SER A 359 11.17 5.66 -13.77
N ASP A 360 10.93 5.35 -15.05
CA ASP A 360 9.56 5.23 -15.59
C ASP A 360 8.77 4.10 -14.93
N PHE A 361 9.43 2.98 -14.65
CA PHE A 361 8.82 1.87 -13.93
C PHE A 361 8.51 2.28 -12.49
N LEU A 362 9.48 2.88 -11.78
CA LEU A 362 9.28 3.35 -10.41
C LEU A 362 8.08 4.31 -10.28
N ARG A 363 7.93 5.27 -11.21
CA ARG A 363 6.77 6.17 -11.24
C ARG A 363 5.44 5.45 -11.47
N GLN A 364 5.44 4.38 -12.26
CA GLN A 364 4.24 3.56 -12.53
C GLN A 364 3.87 2.66 -11.35
N THR A 365 4.85 2.36 -10.50
CA THR A 365 4.70 1.59 -9.27
C THR A 365 4.83 2.51 -8.05
N ASP A 366 4.22 3.69 -8.12
CA ASP A 366 3.98 4.56 -6.96
C ASP A 366 5.22 4.98 -6.15
N HIS A 367 6.36 5.18 -6.80
CA HIS A 367 7.48 5.90 -6.20
C HIS A 367 7.44 7.37 -6.62
N GLN A 368 7.65 8.26 -5.65
CA GLN A 368 7.82 9.69 -5.85
C GLN A 368 9.12 10.17 -5.24
N TRP A 369 9.80 11.09 -5.90
CA TRP A 369 11.01 11.72 -5.40
C TRP A 369 11.14 13.12 -5.99
N ASP A 370 12.13 13.89 -5.54
CA ASP A 370 12.48 15.14 -6.20
C ASP A 370 13.03 14.84 -7.61
N TYR A 371 12.13 14.81 -8.59
CA TYR A 371 12.40 14.45 -9.98
C TYR A 371 13.43 15.36 -10.66
N ASP A 372 13.70 16.54 -10.10
CA ASP A 372 14.66 17.49 -10.66
C ASP A 372 16.03 17.39 -9.96
N ALA A 373 16.08 16.82 -8.75
CA ALA A 373 17.32 16.63 -7.98
C ALA A 373 17.97 15.26 -8.21
N VAL A 374 17.18 14.23 -8.53
CA VAL A 374 17.66 12.87 -8.75
C VAL A 374 17.76 12.59 -10.24
N GLN A 375 18.88 12.01 -10.65
CA GLN A 375 19.09 11.59 -12.02
C GLN A 375 18.23 10.38 -12.42
N GLU A 376 17.86 10.30 -13.71
CA GLU A 376 17.00 9.22 -14.22
C GLU A 376 17.76 7.90 -14.40
N ALA A 377 17.13 6.81 -13.95
CA ALA A 377 17.51 5.45 -14.29
C ALA A 377 16.89 5.04 -15.62
N THR A 378 17.72 4.82 -16.63
CA THR A 378 17.31 4.48 -18.01
C THR A 378 17.90 3.17 -18.50
N GLY A 379 18.74 2.52 -17.69
CA GLY A 379 19.35 1.25 -18.00
C GLY A 379 18.32 0.13 -18.11
N THR A 380 18.49 -0.75 -19.10
CA THR A 380 17.62 -1.92 -19.30
C THR A 380 18.41 -3.22 -19.51
N ARG A 381 19.73 -3.14 -19.59
CA ARG A 381 20.60 -4.29 -19.91
C ARG A 381 20.70 -5.30 -18.77
N TRP A 382 20.70 -4.81 -17.53
CA TRP A 382 20.91 -5.61 -16.32
C TRP A 382 19.62 -5.83 -15.51
N THR A 383 18.45 -5.62 -16.12
CA THR A 383 17.16 -5.99 -15.51
C THR A 383 17.11 -7.48 -15.19
N TRP A 384 16.37 -7.87 -14.15
CA TRP A 384 16.19 -9.28 -13.79
C TRP A 384 15.72 -10.16 -14.96
N SER A 385 14.81 -9.63 -15.78
CA SER A 385 14.27 -10.34 -16.95
C SER A 385 15.35 -10.76 -17.95
N VAL A 386 16.40 -9.95 -18.10
CA VAL A 386 17.54 -10.22 -18.99
C VAL A 386 18.53 -11.17 -18.31
N LEU A 387 18.90 -10.92 -17.06
CA LEU A 387 19.86 -11.73 -16.31
C LEU A 387 19.43 -13.20 -16.20
N ARG A 388 18.15 -13.46 -15.95
CA ARG A 388 17.62 -14.84 -15.85
C ARG A 388 17.71 -15.61 -17.16
N THR A 389 17.64 -14.94 -18.30
CA THR A 389 17.73 -15.62 -19.62
C THR A 389 19.16 -16.00 -19.99
N SER A 390 20.14 -15.21 -19.56
CA SER A 390 21.57 -15.45 -19.82
C SER A 390 22.12 -16.65 -19.04
N HIS A 391 21.55 -16.98 -17.88
CA HIS A 391 21.97 -18.12 -17.05
C HIS A 391 21.36 -19.47 -17.47
N ARG A 392 20.47 -19.50 -18.47
CA ARG A 392 19.83 -20.73 -19.00
C ARG A 392 20.48 -21.28 -20.27
N THR A 393 21.56 -20.67 -20.75
CA THR A 393 22.36 -21.09 -21.91
C THR A 393 23.77 -21.45 -21.49
#